data_AF-A0A497KP45-F1
#
_entry.id   AF-A0A497KP45-F1
#
_cell.length_a   1.000
_cell.length_b   1.000
_cell.length_c   1.000
_cell.angle_alpha   90.00
_cell.angle_beta   90.00
_cell.angle_gamma   90.00
#
_symmetry.space_group_name_H-M   'P 1'
#
loop_
_entity.id
_entity.type
_entity.pdbx_description
1 polymer ?
#
loop_
_entity_poly.entity_id
_entity_poly.type
_entity_poly.pdbx_seq_one_letter_code
_entity_poly.pdbx_strand_id
1 'polypeptide(L)'
;MEISVVHPSLNKTGGAERYCIEMINTLTNLEHTVNLYTIDKTDWIKLREKHNLIAEPDKEHYLQEKTLTPDGLFSWIRTASAYMWLLIEGTEESDICINNYGEIMPFFAQVSVVHSVPMSSITENNYGIPLWKLIQRVYNYIYENMVPYHSEIIVTNSSYNAGRINHLGKKEIIYPQSSYHLQVKKKKTARSLQ
;
A
#
# COMPACT_ATOMS: atom_id res chain seq x y z
N MET A 1 -9.92 17.54 -6.12
CA MET A 1 -10.03 16.25 -6.82
C MET A 1 -10.45 15.21 -5.79
N GLU A 2 -11.20 14.21 -6.22
CA GLU A 2 -11.52 13.05 -5.42
C GLU A 2 -10.44 11.99 -5.63
N ILE A 3 -9.80 11.57 -4.54
CA ILE A 3 -8.65 10.66 -4.57
C ILE A 3 -8.96 9.44 -3.71
N SER A 4 -8.95 8.27 -4.33
CA SER A 4 -9.05 6.99 -3.63
C SER A 4 -7.68 6.52 -3.19
N VAL A 5 -7.55 6.13 -1.93
CA VAL A 5 -6.37 5.44 -1.40
C VAL A 5 -6.78 4.03 -1.00
N VAL A 6 -6.13 3.02 -1.55
CA VAL A 6 -6.51 1.61 -1.38
C VAL A 6 -5.42 0.86 -0.63
N HIS A 7 -5.76 0.23 0.49
CA HIS A 7 -4.83 -0.56 1.31
C HIS A 7 -5.55 -1.78 1.91
N PRO A 8 -4.93 -2.97 2.01
CA PRO A 8 -5.66 -4.16 2.47
C PRO A 8 -6.20 -4.03 3.90
N SER A 9 -5.41 -3.49 4.83
CA SER A 9 -5.79 -3.29 6.24
C SER A 9 -4.86 -2.28 6.90
N LEU A 10 -5.38 -1.31 7.67
CA LEU A 10 -4.54 -0.41 8.47
C LEU A 10 -4.31 -0.90 9.91
N ASN A 11 -4.98 -1.98 10.32
CA ASN A 11 -5.02 -2.45 11.71
C ASN A 11 -3.73 -3.13 12.21
N LYS A 12 -2.82 -3.49 11.28
CA LYS A 12 -1.51 -4.09 11.59
C LYS A 12 -0.46 -3.06 11.98
N THR A 13 -0.67 -1.78 11.70
CA THR A 13 0.16 -0.66 12.22
C THR A 13 1.66 -0.78 11.94
N GLY A 14 2.02 -1.23 10.73
CA GLY A 14 3.38 -1.31 10.22
C GLY A 14 3.83 -0.06 9.46
N GLY A 15 4.85 -0.22 8.61
CA GLY A 15 5.43 0.88 7.83
C GLY A 15 4.54 1.34 6.67
N ALA A 16 3.92 0.40 5.96
CA ALA A 16 3.03 0.70 4.84
C ALA A 16 1.76 1.41 5.31
N GLU A 17 1.20 0.99 6.44
CA GLU A 17 0.04 1.59 7.10
C GLU A 17 0.36 3.03 7.53
N ARG A 18 1.51 3.25 8.16
CA ARG A 18 1.95 4.60 8.52
C ARG A 18 2.08 5.50 7.30
N TYR A 19 2.69 4.99 6.22
CA TYR A 19 2.82 5.76 4.99
C TYR A 19 1.45 6.09 4.38
N CYS A 20 0.50 5.14 4.43
CA CYS A 20 -0.89 5.37 4.00
C CYS A 20 -1.51 6.56 4.73
N ILE A 21 -1.36 6.61 6.06
CA ILE A 21 -1.94 7.68 6.90
C ILE A 21 -1.28 9.02 6.60
N GLU A 22 0.05 9.05 6.46
CA GLU A 22 0.78 10.28 6.10
C GLU A 22 0.38 10.77 4.70
N MET A 23 0.11 9.85 3.77
CA MET A 23 -0.40 10.18 2.43
C MET A 23 -1.80 10.79 2.53
N ILE A 24 -2.73 10.15 3.23
CA ILE A 24 -4.09 10.69 3.46
C ILE A 24 -3.98 12.09 4.05
N ASN A 25 -3.19 12.27 5.11
CA ASN A 25 -2.96 13.56 5.74
C ASN A 25 -2.45 14.62 4.75
N THR A 26 -1.47 14.24 3.92
CA THR A 26 -0.87 15.16 2.95
C THR A 26 -1.89 15.58 1.90
N LEU A 27 -2.66 14.62 1.37
CA LEU A 27 -3.68 14.88 0.35
C LEU A 27 -4.82 15.76 0.90
N THR A 28 -5.28 15.49 2.11
CA THR A 28 -6.29 16.33 2.79
C THR A 28 -5.77 17.75 3.02
N ASN A 29 -4.51 17.92 3.45
CA ASN A 29 -3.89 19.25 3.62
C ASN A 29 -3.67 20.00 2.30
N LEU A 30 -3.67 19.29 1.17
CA LEU A 30 -3.66 19.86 -0.19
C LEU A 30 -5.07 20.13 -0.72
N GLU A 31 -6.10 20.10 0.15
CA GLU A 31 -7.49 20.39 -0.17
C GLU A 31 -8.08 19.41 -1.20
N HIS A 32 -7.65 18.14 -1.16
CA HIS A 32 -8.27 17.06 -1.90
C HIS A 32 -9.28 16.30 -1.04
N THR A 33 -10.34 15.79 -1.66
CA THR A 33 -11.27 14.86 -1.03
C THR A 33 -10.65 13.47 -1.08
N VAL A 34 -10.47 12.83 0.07
CA VAL A 34 -9.76 11.55 0.18
C VAL A 34 -10.73 10.45 0.63
N ASN A 35 -10.90 9.44 -0.21
CA ASN A 35 -11.64 8.22 0.12
C ASN A 35 -10.65 7.09 0.43
N LEU A 36 -10.85 6.37 1.53
CA LEU A 36 -10.05 5.20 1.90
C LEU A 36 -10.83 3.93 1.62
N TYR A 37 -10.21 2.97 0.93
CA TYR A 37 -10.75 1.63 0.70
C TYR A 37 -9.89 0.59 1.41
N THR A 38 -10.50 -0.17 2.33
CA THR A 38 -9.85 -1.27 3.06
C THR A 38 -10.70 -2.54 3.05
N ILE A 39 -10.07 -3.69 3.28
CA ILE A 39 -10.85 -4.94 3.41
C ILE A 39 -11.57 -4.94 4.76
N ASP A 40 -10.86 -4.61 5.83
CA ASP A 40 -11.41 -4.50 7.17
C ASP A 40 -11.53 -3.06 7.65
N LYS A 41 -12.57 -2.79 8.45
CA LYS A 41 -12.80 -1.50 9.09
C LYS A 41 -11.59 -1.09 9.93
N THR A 42 -11.17 0.15 9.77
CA THR A 42 -10.01 0.71 10.45
C THR A 42 -10.32 1.03 11.91
N ASP A 43 -9.46 0.58 12.82
CA ASP A 43 -9.45 1.01 14.22
C ASP A 43 -8.72 2.36 14.35
N TRP A 44 -9.44 3.43 14.05
CA TRP A 44 -8.92 4.80 14.11
C TRP A 44 -8.46 5.21 15.51
N ILE A 45 -9.04 4.63 16.56
CA ILE A 45 -8.62 4.90 17.95
C ILE A 45 -7.20 4.34 18.13
N LYS A 46 -7.00 3.06 17.82
CA LYS A 46 -5.69 2.41 17.91
C LYS A 46 -4.63 3.07 17.03
N LEU A 47 -4.99 3.49 15.81
CA LEU A 47 -4.05 4.18 14.92
C LEU A 47 -3.61 5.54 15.51
N ARG A 48 -4.55 6.33 16.03
CA ARG A 48 -4.25 7.63 16.66
C ARG A 48 -3.30 7.47 17.84
N GLU A 49 -3.58 6.51 18.72
CA GLU A 49 -2.73 6.23 19.89
C GLU A 49 -1.31 5.82 19.49
N LYS A 50 -1.15 5.03 18.43
CA LYS A 50 0.16 4.50 18.04
C LYS A 50 1.00 5.46 17.19
N HIS A 51 0.38 6.18 16.28
CA HIS A 51 1.10 7.01 15.30
C HIS A 51 1.09 8.49 15.63
N ASN A 52 0.24 8.94 16.57
CA ASN A 52 0.03 10.35 16.88
C ASN A 52 -0.29 11.18 15.61
N LEU A 53 -0.99 10.55 14.67
CA LEU A 53 -1.43 11.12 13.40
C LEU A 53 -2.95 11.30 13.44
N ILE A 54 -3.43 12.45 12.97
CA ILE A 54 -4.84 12.88 13.02
C ILE A 54 -5.36 13.04 11.59
N ALA A 55 -5.18 12.02 10.75
CA ALA A 55 -5.70 12.06 9.40
C ALA A 55 -6.72 10.93 9.24
N GLU A 56 -7.99 11.31 9.30
CA GLU A 56 -9.09 10.48 8.87
C GLU A 56 -9.45 10.90 7.44
N PRO A 57 -9.73 9.94 6.54
CA PRO A 57 -10.24 10.23 5.21
C PRO A 57 -11.62 10.89 5.31
N ASP A 58 -12.02 11.60 4.26
CA ASP A 58 -13.37 12.16 4.17
C ASP A 58 -14.43 11.03 4.16
N LYS A 59 -14.10 9.88 3.55
CA LYS A 59 -14.92 8.66 3.57
C LYS A 59 -14.06 7.42 3.72
N GLU A 60 -14.57 6.44 4.46
CA GLU A 60 -13.99 5.09 4.55
C GLU A 60 -14.97 4.06 4.00
N HIS A 61 -14.50 3.23 3.08
CA HIS A 61 -15.18 2.10 2.47
C HIS A 61 -14.49 0.82 2.94
N TYR A 62 -15.26 -0.11 3.53
CA TYR A 62 -14.72 -1.38 4.01
C TYR A 62 -15.66 -2.56 3.73
N LEU A 63 -15.08 -3.75 3.51
CA LEU A 63 -15.83 -4.96 3.16
C LEU A 63 -16.24 -5.81 4.37
N GLN A 64 -15.53 -5.69 5.49
CA GLN A 64 -15.82 -6.43 6.73
C GLN A 64 -15.48 -5.60 7.98
N GLU A 65 -16.21 -5.82 9.07
CA GLU A 65 -15.92 -5.15 10.36
C GLU A 65 -14.76 -5.80 11.12
N LYS A 66 -14.57 -7.11 10.96
CA LYS A 66 -13.54 -7.87 11.68
C LYS A 66 -12.17 -7.62 11.08
N THR A 67 -11.14 -7.57 11.93
CA THR A 67 -9.75 -7.43 11.48
C THR A 67 -9.35 -8.53 10.51
N LEU A 68 -8.62 -8.16 9.45
CA LEU A 68 -8.14 -9.08 8.43
C LEU A 68 -7.04 -9.99 8.98
N THR A 69 -7.36 -11.27 9.19
CA THR A 69 -6.43 -12.32 9.60
C THR A 69 -6.49 -13.51 8.64
N PRO A 70 -5.85 -13.44 7.46
CA PRO A 70 -5.93 -14.52 6.47
C PRO A 70 -5.20 -15.76 6.96
N ASP A 71 -5.87 -16.91 6.93
CA ASP A 71 -5.30 -18.21 7.24
C ASP A 71 -5.63 -19.25 6.15
N GLY A 72 -4.62 -20.03 5.75
CA GLY A 72 -4.79 -21.03 4.70
C GLY A 72 -5.12 -20.46 3.30
N LEU A 73 -5.20 -21.35 2.32
CA LEU A 73 -5.26 -20.99 0.91
C LEU A 73 -6.52 -20.18 0.54
N PHE A 74 -7.70 -20.64 0.96
CA PHE A 74 -8.96 -20.01 0.58
C PHE A 74 -9.11 -18.59 1.15
N SER A 75 -8.60 -18.35 2.36
CA SER A 75 -8.62 -17.01 2.95
C SER A 75 -7.68 -16.05 2.21
N TRP A 76 -6.51 -16.54 1.77
CA TRP A 76 -5.60 -15.77 0.92
C TRP A 76 -6.21 -15.44 -0.45
N ILE A 77 -6.86 -16.40 -1.10
CA ILE A 77 -7.57 -16.16 -2.38
C ILE A 77 -8.68 -15.12 -2.18
N ARG A 78 -9.51 -15.28 -1.15
CA ARG A 78 -10.56 -14.32 -0.81
C ARG A 78 -10.00 -12.93 -0.57
N THR A 79 -8.88 -12.82 0.16
CA THR A 79 -8.22 -11.54 0.45
C THR A 79 -7.71 -10.89 -0.83
N ALA A 80 -7.08 -11.66 -1.72
CA ALA A 80 -6.61 -11.17 -3.01
C ALA A 80 -7.77 -10.67 -3.89
N SER A 81 -8.86 -11.44 -4.00
CA SER A 81 -10.04 -11.03 -4.76
C SER A 81 -10.73 -9.80 -4.18
N ALA A 82 -10.86 -9.73 -2.85
CA ALA A 82 -11.42 -8.57 -2.15
C ALA A 82 -10.57 -7.31 -2.39
N TYR A 83 -9.24 -7.44 -2.33
CA TYR A 83 -8.34 -6.32 -2.61
C TYR A 83 -8.45 -5.83 -4.06
N MET A 84 -8.51 -6.77 -5.01
CA MET A 84 -8.69 -6.44 -6.43
C MET A 84 -10.02 -5.73 -6.70
N TRP A 85 -11.10 -6.13 -6.02
CA TRP A 85 -12.38 -5.46 -6.10
C TRP A 85 -12.29 -4.00 -5.62
N LEU A 86 -11.67 -3.75 -4.47
CA LEU A 86 -11.48 -2.39 -3.94
C LEU A 86 -10.63 -1.50 -4.86
N LEU A 87 -9.65 -2.07 -5.57
CA LEU A 87 -8.87 -1.33 -6.56
C LEU A 87 -9.72 -0.88 -7.75
N ILE A 88 -10.58 -1.76 -8.25
CA ILE A 88 -11.52 -1.44 -9.34
C ILE A 88 -12.49 -0.36 -8.88
N GLU A 89 -13.16 -0.56 -7.75
CA GLU A 89 -14.13 0.38 -7.17
C GLU A 89 -13.48 1.76 -6.92
N GLY A 90 -12.31 1.79 -6.26
CA GLY A 90 -11.59 3.02 -6.01
C GLY A 90 -11.15 3.75 -7.29
N THR A 91 -10.86 3.02 -8.37
CA THR A 91 -10.50 3.60 -9.67
C THR A 91 -11.70 4.15 -10.43
N GLU A 92 -12.87 3.51 -10.33
CA GLU A 92 -14.09 3.96 -11.00
C GLU A 92 -14.75 5.15 -10.28
N GLU A 93 -14.59 5.26 -8.96
CA GLU A 93 -15.24 6.28 -8.13
C GLU A 93 -14.41 7.55 -7.91
N SER A 94 -13.18 7.64 -8.43
CA SER A 94 -12.29 8.78 -8.18
C SER A 94 -11.55 9.29 -9.41
N ASP A 95 -11.06 10.53 -9.33
CA ASP A 95 -10.21 11.11 -10.37
C ASP A 95 -8.85 10.40 -10.41
N ILE A 96 -8.34 10.00 -9.24
CA ILE A 96 -7.05 9.32 -9.06
C ILE A 96 -7.20 8.26 -7.97
N CYS A 97 -6.86 7.02 -8.33
CA CYS A 97 -6.69 5.92 -7.40
C CYS A 97 -5.20 5.68 -7.13
N ILE A 98 -4.86 5.64 -5.84
CA ILE A 98 -3.54 5.33 -5.30
C ILE A 98 -3.60 4.00 -4.57
N ASN A 99 -2.97 3.00 -5.17
CA ASN A 99 -2.76 1.69 -4.60
C ASN A 99 -1.55 1.70 -3.66
N ASN A 100 -1.78 1.61 -2.35
CA ASN A 100 -0.73 1.63 -1.35
C ASN A 100 -0.13 0.23 -1.03
N TYR A 101 -0.38 -0.77 -1.91
CA TYR A 101 0.07 -2.15 -1.75
C TYR A 101 0.55 -2.74 -3.10
N GLY A 102 1.24 -1.90 -3.87
CA GLY A 102 1.66 -2.17 -5.25
C GLY A 102 2.70 -3.28 -5.37
N GLU A 103 3.40 -3.67 -4.30
CA GLU A 103 4.30 -4.84 -4.34
C GLU A 103 3.58 -6.16 -4.66
N ILE A 104 2.28 -6.26 -4.35
CA ILE A 104 1.50 -7.47 -4.60
C ILE A 104 0.70 -7.33 -5.89
N MET A 105 -0.06 -6.25 -6.05
CA MET A 105 -0.95 -6.06 -7.20
C MET A 105 -0.75 -4.67 -7.81
N PRO A 106 0.26 -4.43 -8.66
CA PRO A 106 0.50 -3.11 -9.27
C PRO A 106 -0.45 -2.80 -10.43
N PHE A 107 -1.73 -3.16 -10.32
CA PHE A 107 -2.76 -3.03 -11.35
C PHE A 107 -3.93 -2.17 -10.86
N PHE A 108 -4.77 -1.72 -11.79
CA PHE A 108 -6.06 -1.08 -11.49
C PHE A 108 -5.94 0.10 -10.54
N ALA A 109 -5.00 1.00 -10.83
CA ALA A 109 -4.83 2.28 -10.15
C ALA A 109 -3.96 3.17 -11.04
N GLN A 110 -4.12 4.49 -10.98
CA GLN A 110 -3.24 5.41 -11.70
C GLN A 110 -1.84 5.40 -11.07
N VAL A 111 -1.76 5.27 -9.74
CA VAL A 111 -0.52 5.26 -8.98
C VAL A 111 -0.44 4.00 -8.12
N SER A 112 0.64 3.23 -8.25
CA SER A 112 0.96 2.12 -7.33
C SER A 112 2.19 2.42 -6.50
N VAL A 113 2.10 2.27 -5.19
CA VAL A 113 3.22 2.44 -4.25
C VAL A 113 3.77 1.09 -3.84
N VAL A 114 5.08 0.91 -4.02
CA VAL A 114 5.82 -0.31 -3.69
C VAL A 114 6.72 -0.05 -2.49
N HIS A 115 6.34 -0.60 -1.34
CA HIS A 115 7.05 -0.41 -0.06
C HIS A 115 8.15 -1.44 0.17
N SER A 116 7.92 -2.66 -0.32
CA SER A 116 8.72 -3.84 -0.02
C SER A 116 9.12 -4.58 -1.30
N VAL A 117 9.70 -5.78 -1.14
CA VAL A 117 10.12 -6.59 -2.30
C VAL A 117 8.88 -7.01 -3.08
N PRO A 118 8.80 -6.69 -4.39
CA PRO A 118 7.67 -7.11 -5.22
C PRO A 118 7.47 -8.62 -5.21
N MET A 119 6.22 -9.07 -5.13
CA MET A 119 5.84 -10.48 -5.09
C MET A 119 6.37 -11.25 -6.30
N SER A 120 6.38 -10.63 -7.49
CA SER A 120 6.94 -11.20 -8.72
C SER A 120 8.43 -11.55 -8.62
N SER A 121 9.15 -10.95 -7.67
CA SER A 121 10.59 -11.16 -7.46
C SER A 121 10.92 -12.14 -6.33
N ILE A 122 9.92 -12.67 -5.61
CA ILE A 122 10.13 -13.56 -4.46
C ILE A 122 10.08 -15.00 -4.92
N THR A 123 11.17 -15.74 -4.73
CA THR A 123 11.28 -17.16 -5.12
C THR A 123 10.91 -18.13 -4.00
N GLU A 124 11.13 -17.75 -2.75
CA GLU A 124 10.93 -18.59 -1.56
C GLU A 124 9.64 -18.23 -0.82
N ASN A 125 9.08 -19.18 -0.05
CA ASN A 125 7.83 -18.99 0.67
C ASN A 125 7.99 -18.17 1.96
N ASN A 126 8.36 -16.89 1.82
CA ASN A 126 8.58 -15.99 2.95
C ASN A 126 7.29 -15.62 3.70
N TYR A 127 6.13 -15.87 3.09
CA TYR A 127 4.82 -15.51 3.62
C TYR A 127 4.07 -16.67 4.27
N GLY A 128 4.64 -17.88 4.29
CA GLY A 128 4.01 -19.07 4.85
C GLY A 128 2.73 -19.49 4.10
N ILE A 129 2.59 -19.15 2.82
CA ILE A 129 1.41 -19.47 2.04
C ILE A 129 1.47 -20.94 1.60
N PRO A 130 0.41 -21.76 1.85
CA PRO A 130 0.38 -23.14 1.38
C PRO A 130 0.51 -23.25 -0.13
N LEU A 131 1.14 -24.32 -0.65
CA LEU A 131 1.29 -24.55 -2.10
C LEU A 131 1.98 -23.39 -2.86
N TRP A 132 2.93 -22.71 -2.21
CA TRP A 132 3.64 -21.53 -2.73
C TRP A 132 4.03 -21.61 -4.21
N LYS A 133 4.67 -22.69 -4.67
CA LYS A 133 5.11 -22.83 -6.08
C LYS A 133 3.94 -22.76 -7.07
N LEU A 134 2.78 -23.31 -6.70
CA LEU A 134 1.59 -23.25 -7.55
C LEU A 134 1.03 -21.83 -7.56
N ILE A 135 0.89 -21.21 -6.38
CA ILE A 135 0.38 -19.84 -6.24
C ILE A 135 1.27 -18.86 -6.99
N GLN A 136 2.59 -19.00 -6.89
CA GLN A 136 3.55 -18.17 -7.59
C GLN A 136 3.39 -18.29 -9.12
N ARG A 137 3.17 -19.50 -9.65
CA ARG A 137 2.89 -19.69 -11.07
C ARG A 137 1.60 -19.01 -11.51
N VAL A 138 0.53 -19.17 -10.73
CA VAL A 138 -0.76 -18.52 -10.98
C VAL A 138 -0.61 -17.00 -10.91
N TYR A 139 0.09 -16.50 -9.91
CA TYR A 139 0.39 -15.08 -9.73
C TYR A 139 1.16 -14.54 -10.92
N ASN A 140 2.26 -15.17 -11.34
CA ASN A 140 3.05 -14.73 -12.48
C ASN A 140 2.22 -14.73 -13.77
N TYR A 141 1.39 -15.76 -13.98
CA TYR A 141 0.47 -15.79 -15.12
C TYR A 141 -0.50 -14.60 -15.10
N ILE A 142 -1.15 -14.33 -13.96
CA ILE A 142 -2.02 -13.15 -13.81
C ILE A 142 -1.22 -11.89 -14.08
N TYR A 143 -0.04 -11.77 -13.47
CA TYR A 143 0.80 -10.59 -13.55
C TYR A 143 1.21 -10.24 -14.99
N GLU A 144 1.63 -11.23 -15.76
CA GLU A 144 1.99 -11.07 -17.18
C GLU A 144 0.77 -10.69 -18.05
N ASN A 145 -0.40 -11.25 -17.76
CA ASN A 145 -1.63 -10.95 -18.51
C ASN A 145 -2.25 -9.59 -18.13
N MET A 146 -1.93 -9.08 -16.95
CA MET A 146 -2.47 -7.82 -16.42
C MET A 146 -1.60 -6.61 -16.76
N VAL A 147 -0.58 -6.78 -17.61
CA VAL A 147 0.29 -5.69 -18.08
C VAL A 147 -0.46 -4.47 -18.63
N PRO A 148 -1.53 -4.62 -19.44
CA PRO A 148 -2.29 -3.47 -19.95
C PRO A 148 -2.99 -2.64 -18.86
N TYR A 149 -3.20 -3.22 -17.67
CA TYR A 149 -3.87 -2.61 -16.53
C TYR A 149 -2.89 -2.18 -15.44
N HIS A 150 -1.58 -2.26 -15.69
CA HIS A 150 -0.58 -1.75 -14.77
C HIS A 150 -0.79 -0.27 -14.52
N SER A 151 -0.46 0.15 -13.30
CA SER A 151 -0.41 1.58 -12.99
C SER A 151 0.52 2.33 -13.92
N GLU A 152 0.07 3.51 -14.35
CA GLU A 152 0.88 4.40 -15.16
C GLU A 152 2.12 4.84 -14.39
N ILE A 153 1.94 5.18 -13.11
CA ILE A 153 3.00 5.62 -12.22
C ILE A 153 3.24 4.57 -11.14
N ILE A 154 4.49 4.13 -11.03
CA ILE A 154 4.93 3.28 -9.92
C ILE A 154 5.91 4.06 -9.07
N VAL A 155 5.52 4.22 -7.81
CA VAL A 155 6.28 4.92 -6.78
C VAL A 155 7.00 3.89 -5.91
N THR A 156 8.30 4.07 -5.68
CA THR A 156 9.03 3.22 -4.75
C THR A 156 10.06 3.98 -3.93
N ASN A 157 10.25 3.50 -2.69
CA ASN A 157 11.13 4.10 -1.68
C ASN A 157 12.62 3.76 -1.86
N SER A 158 12.97 2.92 -2.83
CA SER A 158 14.33 2.38 -2.95
C SER A 158 14.74 2.12 -4.40
N SER A 159 15.98 2.47 -4.73
CA SER A 159 16.61 2.13 -6.01
C SER A 159 16.69 0.60 -6.21
N TYR A 160 16.76 -0.17 -5.13
CA TYR A 160 16.75 -1.63 -5.17
C TYR A 160 15.42 -2.18 -5.72
N ASN A 161 14.30 -1.64 -5.25
CA ASN A 161 12.97 -2.04 -5.73
C ASN A 161 12.71 -1.50 -7.14
N ALA A 162 13.17 -0.27 -7.42
CA ALA A 162 13.08 0.34 -8.76
C ALA A 162 13.74 -0.54 -9.84
N GLY A 163 14.89 -1.15 -9.53
CA GLY A 163 15.56 -2.09 -10.44
C GLY A 163 14.76 -3.37 -10.73
N ARG A 164 14.00 -3.88 -9.75
CA ARG A 164 13.19 -5.09 -9.92
C ARG A 164 11.89 -4.87 -10.68
N ILE A 165 11.28 -3.70 -10.50
CA ILE A 165 10.06 -3.31 -11.21
C ILE A 165 10.37 -2.52 -12.49
N ASN A 166 11.60 -2.59 -13.01
CA ASN A 166 12.04 -1.77 -14.13
C ASN A 166 11.24 -2.02 -15.43
N HIS A 167 10.56 -3.16 -15.52
CA HIS A 167 9.72 -3.55 -16.65
C HIS A 167 8.26 -3.05 -16.52
N LEU A 168 7.90 -2.39 -15.42
CA LEU A 168 6.55 -1.93 -15.13
C LEU A 168 6.45 -0.41 -15.23
N GLY A 169 5.57 0.08 -16.11
CA GLY A 169 5.10 1.47 -16.14
C GLY A 169 6.17 2.57 -16.18
N LYS A 170 5.71 3.82 -16.02
CA LYS A 170 6.59 4.97 -15.76
C LYS A 170 6.93 4.97 -14.27
N LYS A 171 8.21 5.15 -13.95
CA LYS A 171 8.72 5.03 -12.59
C LYS A 171 9.08 6.38 -12.02
N GLU A 172 8.59 6.62 -10.81
CA GLU A 172 9.04 7.74 -9.99
C GLU A 172 9.61 7.18 -8.69
N ILE A 173 10.92 7.32 -8.53
CA ILE A 173 11.56 6.95 -7.27
C ILE A 173 11.31 8.11 -6.31
N ILE A 174 10.28 7.98 -5.49
CA ILE A 174 10.02 8.91 -4.39
C ILE A 174 10.61 8.28 -3.15
N TYR A 175 11.76 8.81 -2.73
CA TYR A 175 12.26 8.50 -1.39
C TYR A 175 11.27 9.11 -0.40
N PRO A 176 10.53 8.30 0.38
CA PRO A 176 9.73 8.86 1.45
C PRO A 176 10.67 9.66 2.32
N GLN A 177 10.33 10.92 2.57
CA GLN A 177 10.99 11.70 3.61
C GLN A 177 10.67 11.04 4.93
N SER A 178 11.41 10.00 5.24
CA SER A 178 11.30 9.35 6.53
C SER A 178 11.59 10.43 7.57
N SER A 179 10.61 10.66 8.45
CA SER A 179 10.79 11.49 9.65
C SER A 179 11.95 10.99 10.54
N TYR A 180 12.56 9.85 10.19
CA TYR A 180 13.91 9.46 10.63
C TYR A 180 14.97 10.53 10.36
N HIS A 181 14.95 11.27 9.25
CA HIS A 181 15.92 12.35 9.04
C HIS A 181 15.74 13.52 10.02
N LEU A 182 14.51 13.81 10.45
CA LEU A 182 14.22 14.82 11.47
C LEU A 182 14.62 14.34 12.88
N GLN A 183 14.40 13.07 13.20
CA GLN A 183 14.80 12.50 14.50
C GLN A 183 16.32 12.29 14.62
N VAL A 184 17.00 11.90 13.53
CA VAL A 184 18.47 11.76 13.50
C VAL A 184 19.16 13.12 13.54
N LYS A 185 18.60 14.17 12.93
CA LYS A 185 19.07 15.55 13.12
C LYS A 185 18.92 16.00 14.58
N LYS A 186 17.75 15.81 15.20
CA LYS A 186 17.54 16.18 16.63
C LYS A 186 18.49 15.44 17.58
N LYS A 187 18.79 14.16 17.36
CA LYS A 187 19.77 13.40 18.16
C LYS A 187 21.23 13.84 17.95
N LYS A 188 21.61 14.27 16.74
CA LYS A 188 22.96 14.81 16.48
C LYS A 188 23.16 16.19 17.10
N THR A 189 22.16 17.07 17.06
CA THR A 189 22.24 18.41 17.68
C THR A 189 22.27 18.35 19.21
N ALA A 190 21.59 17.38 19.83
CA ALA A 190 21.64 17.20 21.28
C ALA A 190 22.97 16.62 21.80
N ARG A 191 23.71 15.87 20.96
CA ARG A 191 25.05 15.35 21.30
C ARG A 191 26.20 16.31 21.01
N SER A 192 25.96 17.42 20.31
CA SER A 192 26.96 18.47 20.09
C SER A 192 26.88 19.63 21.09
N LEU A 193 26.00 19.51 22.09
CA LEU A 193 25.77 20.50 23.17
C LEU A 193 25.99 19.90 24.58
N GLN A 194 26.57 18.70 24.65
CA GLN A 194 27.12 18.08 25.87
C GLN A 194 28.62 17.92 25.68
#